data_AF-A0A5M7B3X7-F1
#
_entry.id   AF-A0A5M7B3X7-F1
#
_cell.length_a   1.000
_cell.length_b   1.000
_cell.length_c   1.000
_cell.angle_alpha   90.00
_cell.angle_beta   90.00
_cell.angle_gamma   90.00
#
_symmetry.space_group_name_H-M   'P 1'
#
loop_
_entity.id
_entity.type
_entity.pdbx_description
1 polymer ?
#
loop_
_entity_poly.entity_id
_entity_poly.type
_entity_poly.pdbx_seq_one_letter_code
_entity_poly.pdbx_strand_id
1 'polypeptide(L)'
;MKYHIVINSVKTVDELKDAWSNHDIIQLLNRLDFPDAANSKPEELNDLLAMAISDFEPNKAAAILLNYKFHERLSDNQIEQISHEMLLDKISEEYADISFHHELFNVNQLLHKAYNGTFPNAKATIIEFEITPNKEVSKEVALKALSVSLAKSNVIKRLFEDQLAGKEAFDEAEHIAWDLKPTTENGYILITSEYWISRDEFIEAEFDAKIIDFEPEEDE
;
A
#
# COMPACT_ATOMS: atom_id res chain seq x y z
N MET A 1 20.11 -14.71 8.16
CA MET A 1 20.63 -15.70 7.17
C MET A 1 21.23 -15.00 5.93
N LYS A 2 21.84 -15.72 4.99
CA LYS A 2 22.29 -15.16 3.69
C LYS A 2 21.32 -15.56 2.58
N TYR A 3 20.97 -14.59 1.74
CA TYR A 3 20.11 -14.76 0.58
C TYR A 3 20.77 -14.13 -0.65
N HIS A 4 20.50 -14.70 -1.80
CA HIS A 4 20.82 -14.17 -3.11
C HIS A 4 19.52 -13.70 -3.76
N ILE A 5 19.50 -12.46 -4.25
CA ILE A 5 18.30 -11.80 -4.77
C ILE A 5 18.54 -11.40 -6.22
N VAL A 6 17.55 -11.67 -7.07
CA VAL A 6 17.49 -11.20 -8.46
C VAL A 6 16.19 -10.44 -8.65
N ILE A 7 16.27 -9.15 -8.97
CA ILE A 7 15.12 -8.30 -9.29
C ILE A 7 14.82 -8.46 -10.77
N ASN A 8 13.68 -9.08 -11.06
CA ASN A 8 13.23 -9.35 -12.43
C ASN A 8 12.55 -8.13 -13.04
N SER A 9 11.69 -7.46 -12.28
CA SER A 9 11.06 -6.22 -12.73
C SER A 9 10.57 -5.34 -11.58
N VAL A 10 10.54 -4.03 -11.81
CA VAL A 10 9.96 -3.04 -10.89
C VAL A 10 9.05 -2.11 -11.70
N LYS A 11 7.77 -2.08 -11.34
CA LYS A 11 6.73 -1.33 -12.06
C LYS A 11 6.04 -0.38 -11.09
N THR A 12 5.91 0.87 -11.50
CA THR A 12 5.03 1.82 -10.82
C THR A 12 3.65 1.76 -11.47
N VAL A 13 2.60 1.64 -10.67
CA VAL A 13 1.19 1.66 -11.10
C VAL A 13 0.42 2.71 -10.32
N ASP A 14 -0.55 3.35 -10.97
CA ASP A 14 -1.46 4.27 -10.28
C ASP A 14 -2.44 3.46 -9.43
N GLU A 15 -3.16 2.50 -10.01
CA GLU A 15 -4.20 1.72 -9.30
C GLU A 15 -3.87 0.23 -9.13
N LEU A 16 -4.37 -0.35 -8.03
CA LEU A 16 -4.37 -1.80 -7.78
C LEU A 16 -5.73 -2.38 -8.18
N LYS A 17 -5.74 -3.30 -9.14
CA LYS A 17 -6.97 -3.84 -9.75
C LYS A 17 -7.94 -4.51 -8.78
N ASP A 18 -7.41 -5.08 -7.69
CA ASP A 18 -8.17 -5.85 -6.71
C ASP A 18 -8.33 -5.10 -5.37
N ALA A 19 -8.11 -3.77 -5.36
CA ALA A 19 -8.24 -2.95 -4.15
C ALA A 19 -9.68 -2.86 -3.60
N TRP A 20 -10.67 -3.01 -4.48
CA TRP A 20 -12.09 -2.88 -4.17
C TRP A 20 -12.84 -4.08 -4.74
N SER A 21 -13.52 -4.84 -3.89
CA SER A 21 -14.36 -5.94 -4.35
C SER A 21 -15.69 -5.42 -4.92
N ASN A 22 -16.36 -6.22 -5.74
CA ASN A 22 -17.72 -5.90 -6.21
C ASN A 22 -18.68 -5.62 -5.05
N HIS A 23 -18.52 -6.33 -3.93
CA HIS A 23 -19.31 -6.08 -2.73
C HIS A 23 -19.04 -4.69 -2.17
N ASP A 24 -17.77 -4.28 -2.06
CA ASP A 24 -17.41 -2.95 -1.59
C ASP A 24 -17.98 -1.86 -2.50
N ILE A 25 -17.88 -2.06 -3.82
CA ILE A 25 -18.41 -1.11 -4.79
C ILE A 25 -19.93 -0.95 -4.64
N ILE A 26 -20.67 -2.05 -4.49
CA ILE A 26 -22.12 -2.01 -4.28
C ILE A 26 -22.47 -1.27 -2.97
N GLN A 27 -21.72 -1.50 -1.88
CA GLN A 27 -21.95 -0.81 -0.61
C GLN A 27 -21.65 0.70 -0.72
N LEU A 28 -20.59 1.08 -1.43
CA LEU A 28 -20.27 2.47 -1.69
C LEU A 28 -21.33 3.14 -2.56
N LEU A 29 -21.79 2.49 -3.62
CA LEU A 29 -22.87 2.97 -4.48
C LEU A 29 -24.14 3.25 -3.67
N ASN A 30 -24.53 2.34 -2.77
CA ASN A 30 -25.67 2.55 -1.87
C ASN A 30 -25.48 3.76 -0.94
N ARG A 31 -24.26 4.02 -0.47
CA ARG A 31 -23.93 5.17 0.39
C ARG A 31 -23.84 6.50 -0.39
N LEU A 32 -23.63 6.42 -1.70
CA LEU A 32 -23.63 7.54 -2.64
C LEU A 32 -25.02 7.76 -3.27
N ASP A 33 -26.07 7.24 -2.63
CA ASP A 33 -27.47 7.35 -3.07
C ASP A 33 -27.74 6.80 -4.49
N PHE A 34 -26.91 5.88 -4.98
CA PHE A 34 -27.12 5.22 -6.27
C PHE A 34 -28.08 4.02 -6.11
N PRO A 35 -29.31 4.08 -6.64
CA PRO A 35 -30.30 3.02 -6.44
C PRO A 35 -29.96 1.75 -7.23
N ASP A 36 -30.43 0.60 -6.74
CA ASP A 36 -30.38 -0.69 -7.42
C ASP A 36 -28.98 -1.17 -7.86
N ALA A 37 -27.91 -0.68 -7.24
CA ALA A 37 -26.52 -1.05 -7.56
C ALA A 37 -26.26 -2.57 -7.55
N ALA A 38 -26.99 -3.32 -6.71
CA ALA A 38 -26.88 -4.78 -6.62
C ALA A 38 -27.37 -5.53 -7.88
N ASN A 39 -28.16 -4.88 -8.73
CA ASN A 39 -28.66 -5.45 -9.99
C ASN A 39 -27.79 -5.07 -11.21
N SER A 40 -26.80 -4.19 -11.02
CA SER A 40 -25.86 -3.80 -12.07
C SER A 40 -24.91 -4.95 -12.42
N LYS A 41 -24.41 -4.93 -13.65
CA LYS A 41 -23.43 -5.94 -14.06
C LYS A 41 -22.07 -5.67 -13.43
N PRO A 42 -21.31 -6.70 -13.02
CA PRO A 42 -19.97 -6.53 -12.45
C PRO A 42 -19.04 -5.63 -13.27
N GLU A 43 -19.07 -5.76 -14.59
CA GLU A 43 -18.25 -4.97 -15.51
C GLU A 43 -18.59 -3.47 -15.54
N GLU A 44 -19.81 -3.09 -15.13
CA GLU A 44 -20.28 -1.70 -15.12
C GLU A 44 -20.06 -1.03 -13.74
N LEU A 45 -19.79 -1.80 -12.69
CA LEU A 45 -19.74 -1.30 -11.31
C LEU A 45 -18.71 -0.19 -11.08
N ASN A 46 -17.51 -0.32 -11.64
CA ASN A 46 -16.45 0.68 -11.47
C ASN A 46 -16.82 2.02 -12.14
N ASP A 47 -17.43 1.96 -13.32
CA ASP A 47 -17.86 3.15 -14.06
C ASP A 47 -19.01 3.85 -13.31
N LEU A 48 -19.97 3.07 -12.80
CA LEU A 48 -21.06 3.59 -11.98
C LEU A 48 -20.54 4.24 -10.69
N LEU A 49 -19.55 3.62 -10.04
CA LEU A 49 -18.96 4.16 -8.81
C LEU A 49 -18.25 5.48 -9.08
N ALA A 50 -17.48 5.58 -10.17
CA ALA A 50 -16.81 6.81 -10.56
C ALA A 50 -17.84 7.94 -10.82
N MET A 51 -18.93 7.63 -11.51
CA MET A 51 -20.03 8.59 -11.73
C MET A 51 -20.65 9.05 -10.40
N ALA A 52 -21.04 8.10 -9.54
CA ALA A 52 -21.68 8.40 -8.26
C ALA A 52 -20.77 9.22 -7.35
N ILE A 53 -19.46 8.95 -7.33
CA ILE A 53 -18.48 9.76 -6.60
C ILE A 53 -18.45 11.19 -7.14
N SER A 54 -18.38 11.35 -8.46
CA SER A 54 -18.23 12.66 -9.11
C SER A 54 -19.43 13.60 -8.93
N ASP A 55 -20.59 13.07 -8.54
CA ASP A 55 -21.80 13.85 -8.25
C ASP A 55 -21.72 14.62 -6.89
N PHE A 56 -20.75 14.28 -6.04
CA PHE A 56 -20.52 14.93 -4.74
C PHE A 56 -19.37 15.92 -4.78
N GLU A 57 -19.33 16.85 -3.82
CA GLU A 57 -18.12 17.66 -3.59
C GLU A 57 -16.94 16.76 -3.17
N PRO A 58 -15.71 17.04 -3.62
CA PRO A 58 -14.55 16.17 -3.38
C PRO A 58 -14.37 15.72 -1.92
N ASN A 59 -14.40 16.65 -0.98
CA ASN A 59 -14.28 16.36 0.46
C ASN A 59 -15.47 15.51 0.99
N LYS A 60 -16.68 15.69 0.46
CA LYS A 60 -17.85 14.88 0.85
C LYS A 60 -17.73 13.45 0.36
N ALA A 61 -17.33 13.25 -0.91
CA ALA A 61 -17.07 11.92 -1.43
C ALA A 61 -15.94 11.22 -0.65
N ALA A 62 -14.86 11.95 -0.37
CA ALA A 62 -13.75 11.44 0.43
C ALA A 62 -14.24 10.99 1.82
N ALA A 63 -15.06 11.80 2.50
CA ALA A 63 -15.62 11.43 3.81
C ALA A 63 -16.48 10.15 3.74
N ILE A 64 -17.27 9.95 2.67
CA ILE A 64 -18.08 8.74 2.48
C ILE A 64 -17.19 7.49 2.34
N LEU A 65 -16.16 7.56 1.50
CA LEU A 65 -15.23 6.44 1.28
C LEU A 65 -14.41 6.12 2.53
N LEU A 66 -13.91 7.16 3.21
CA LEU A 66 -13.18 7.01 4.47
C LEU A 66 -14.06 6.42 5.57
N ASN A 67 -15.32 6.86 5.68
CA ASN A 67 -16.27 6.29 6.63
C ASN A 67 -16.50 4.80 6.36
N TYR A 68 -16.71 4.41 5.10
CA TYR A 68 -16.86 3.00 4.74
C TYR A 68 -15.66 2.15 5.23
N LYS A 69 -14.44 2.63 5.02
CA LYS A 69 -13.21 1.89 5.36
C LYS A 69 -12.76 1.98 6.82
N PHE A 70 -13.07 3.08 7.51
CA PHE A 70 -12.45 3.41 8.80
C PHE A 70 -13.42 3.75 9.92
N HIS A 71 -14.74 3.64 9.75
CA HIS A 71 -15.71 3.97 10.82
C HIS A 71 -15.50 3.21 12.14
N GLU A 72 -14.87 2.02 12.12
CA GLU A 72 -14.55 1.28 13.35
C GLU A 72 -13.26 1.76 14.03
N ARG A 73 -12.39 2.49 13.31
CA ARG A 73 -11.05 2.91 13.77
C ARG A 73 -10.89 4.43 13.91
N LEU A 74 -11.72 5.22 13.24
CA LEU A 74 -11.69 6.68 13.25
C LEU A 74 -13.04 7.25 13.67
N SER A 75 -13.00 8.35 14.41
CA SER A 75 -14.18 9.16 14.70
C SER A 75 -14.65 9.96 13.49
N ASP A 76 -15.91 10.38 13.48
CA ASP A 76 -16.48 11.22 12.41
C ASP A 76 -15.67 12.51 12.19
N ASN A 77 -15.21 13.15 13.28
CA ASN A 77 -14.37 14.35 13.19
C ASN A 77 -13.02 14.07 12.52
N GLN A 78 -12.39 12.92 12.78
CA GLN A 78 -11.14 12.55 12.12
C GLN A 78 -11.37 12.27 10.63
N ILE A 79 -12.46 11.58 10.30
CA ILE A 79 -12.84 11.32 8.90
C ILE A 79 -13.08 12.63 8.15
N GLU A 80 -13.81 13.57 8.74
CA GLU A 80 -14.04 14.90 8.16
C GLU A 80 -12.72 15.66 7.97
N GLN A 81 -11.84 15.65 8.97
CA GLN A 81 -10.54 16.31 8.85
C GLN A 81 -9.70 15.70 7.72
N ILE A 82 -9.55 14.38 7.69
CA ILE A 82 -8.77 13.67 6.66
C ILE A 82 -9.36 13.94 5.27
N SER A 83 -10.70 13.96 5.13
CA SER A 83 -11.34 14.18 3.82
C SER A 83 -11.01 15.54 3.22
N HIS A 84 -10.82 16.55 4.08
CA HIS A 84 -10.36 17.88 3.69
C HIS A 84 -8.86 17.91 3.39
N GLU A 85 -8.03 17.29 4.23
CA GLU A 85 -6.57 17.24 4.07
C GLU A 85 -6.14 16.47 2.82
N MET A 86 -6.88 15.43 2.43
CA MET A 86 -6.63 14.64 1.21
C MET A 86 -6.68 15.46 -0.09
N LEU A 87 -7.26 16.66 -0.09
CA LEU A 87 -7.25 17.56 -1.24
C LEU A 87 -5.93 18.32 -1.40
N LEU A 88 -5.16 18.43 -0.30
CA LEU A 88 -3.93 19.20 -0.23
C LEU A 88 -2.72 18.28 -0.35
N ASP A 89 -2.71 17.21 0.43
CA ASP A 89 -1.55 16.35 0.61
C ASP A 89 -1.88 14.86 0.43
N LYS A 90 -0.84 14.05 0.25
CA LYS A 90 -0.97 12.60 0.15
C LYS A 90 -1.07 11.99 1.55
N ILE A 91 -2.25 12.09 2.15
CA ILE A 91 -2.46 11.63 3.53
C ILE A 91 -2.10 10.16 3.73
N SER A 92 -2.19 9.33 2.68
CA SER A 92 -1.68 7.96 2.75
C SER A 92 -0.22 7.90 3.20
N GLU A 93 0.64 8.83 2.76
CA GLU A 93 2.08 8.87 3.04
C GLU A 93 2.43 9.66 4.32
N GLU A 94 1.52 10.50 4.82
CA GLU A 94 1.76 11.42 5.95
C GLU A 94 1.06 11.01 7.25
N TYR A 95 0.06 10.12 7.17
CA TYR A 95 -0.68 9.69 8.35
C TYR A 95 0.21 8.93 9.33
N ALA A 96 0.12 9.26 10.62
CA ALA A 96 1.03 8.75 11.64
C ALA A 96 0.93 7.23 11.86
N ASP A 97 -0.28 6.66 11.72
CA ASP A 97 -0.49 5.22 11.84
C ASP A 97 -0.27 4.53 10.48
N ILE A 98 0.87 3.85 10.35
CA ILE A 98 1.26 3.17 9.12
C ILE A 98 0.27 2.04 8.72
N SER A 99 -0.49 1.49 9.66
CA SER A 99 -1.49 0.44 9.35
C SER A 99 -2.63 0.96 8.47
N PHE A 100 -2.77 2.27 8.33
CA PHE A 100 -3.77 2.93 7.49
C PHE A 100 -3.26 3.19 6.08
N HIS A 101 -1.95 3.11 5.86
CA HIS A 101 -1.27 3.54 4.65
C HIS A 101 -1.85 2.89 3.38
N HIS A 102 -2.06 1.56 3.39
CA HIS A 102 -2.62 0.83 2.23
C HIS A 102 -4.09 1.23 1.94
N GLU A 103 -4.93 1.29 2.96
CA GLU A 103 -6.35 1.61 2.79
C GLU A 103 -6.55 3.09 2.38
N LEU A 104 -5.76 4.01 2.95
CA LEU A 104 -5.74 5.41 2.54
C LEU A 104 -5.26 5.57 1.09
N PHE A 105 -4.26 4.79 0.67
CA PHE A 105 -3.83 4.74 -0.73
C PHE A 105 -4.97 4.29 -1.65
N ASN A 106 -5.69 3.22 -1.30
CA ASN A 106 -6.80 2.69 -2.11
C ASN A 106 -7.97 3.69 -2.23
N VAL A 107 -8.26 4.44 -1.16
CA VAL A 107 -9.24 5.54 -1.18
C VAL A 107 -8.75 6.71 -2.04
N ASN A 108 -7.49 7.13 -1.87
CA ASN A 108 -6.89 8.20 -2.66
C ASN A 108 -6.93 7.91 -4.16
N GLN A 109 -6.60 6.68 -4.58
CA GLN A 109 -6.62 6.30 -6.00
C GLN A 109 -8.01 6.40 -6.63
N LEU A 110 -9.02 5.90 -5.93
CA LEU A 110 -10.40 5.96 -6.39
C LEU A 110 -10.87 7.42 -6.55
N LEU A 111 -10.54 8.28 -5.58
CA LEU A 111 -10.86 9.71 -5.61
C LEU A 111 -10.06 10.47 -6.69
N HIS A 112 -8.76 10.22 -6.81
CA HIS A 112 -7.88 10.82 -7.82
C HIS A 112 -8.42 10.57 -9.22
N LYS A 113 -8.82 9.32 -9.50
CA LYS A 113 -9.41 8.91 -10.78
C LYS A 113 -10.79 9.54 -11.01
N ALA A 114 -11.68 9.50 -10.03
CA ALA A 114 -13.04 10.03 -10.16
C ALA A 114 -13.08 11.56 -10.39
N TYR A 115 -12.12 12.30 -9.84
CA TYR A 115 -12.03 13.75 -9.95
C TYR A 115 -10.91 14.25 -10.87
N ASN A 116 -10.42 13.41 -11.78
CA ASN A 116 -9.42 13.75 -12.80
C ASN A 116 -8.21 14.54 -12.26
N GLY A 117 -7.67 14.11 -11.12
CA GLY A 117 -6.48 14.71 -10.52
C GLY A 117 -6.70 15.85 -9.52
N THR A 118 -7.94 16.06 -9.05
CA THR A 118 -8.20 16.99 -7.94
C THR A 118 -7.49 16.57 -6.65
N PHE A 119 -7.42 15.27 -6.38
CA PHE A 119 -6.64 14.72 -5.28
C PHE A 119 -5.18 14.49 -5.72
N PRO A 120 -4.17 14.67 -4.85
CA PRO A 120 -2.80 14.27 -5.14
C PRO A 120 -2.71 12.79 -5.52
N ASN A 121 -1.84 12.43 -6.46
CA ASN A 121 -1.67 11.05 -6.92
C ASN A 121 -0.66 10.29 -6.06
N ALA A 122 -1.10 9.37 -5.21
CA ALA A 122 -0.22 8.37 -4.59
C ALA A 122 0.02 7.21 -5.57
N LYS A 123 1.16 6.50 -5.54
CA LYS A 123 1.40 5.39 -6.47
C LYS A 123 1.84 4.14 -5.76
N ALA A 124 1.60 2.99 -6.38
CA ALA A 124 2.10 1.70 -5.91
C ALA A 124 3.30 1.24 -6.74
N THR A 125 4.18 0.48 -6.10
CA THR A 125 5.30 -0.21 -6.73
C THR A 125 5.08 -1.72 -6.63
N ILE A 126 5.15 -2.40 -7.77
CA ILE A 126 5.10 -3.86 -7.89
C ILE A 126 6.50 -4.34 -8.24
N ILE A 127 7.07 -5.19 -7.39
CA ILE A 127 8.43 -5.72 -7.50
C ILE A 127 8.34 -7.23 -7.71
N GLU A 128 8.77 -7.69 -8.88
CA GLU A 128 8.96 -9.10 -9.20
C GLU A 128 10.43 -9.46 -8.92
N PHE A 129 10.68 -10.40 -8.03
CA PHE A 129 12.04 -10.80 -7.65
C PHE A 129 12.14 -12.29 -7.34
N GLU A 130 13.35 -12.82 -7.38
CA GLU A 130 13.71 -14.15 -6.92
C GLU A 130 14.60 -14.05 -5.68
N ILE A 131 14.46 -15.02 -4.77
CA ILE A 131 15.22 -15.08 -3.53
C ILE A 131 15.64 -16.52 -3.23
N THR A 132 16.94 -16.73 -3.04
CA THR A 132 17.54 -18.04 -2.81
C THR A 132 18.45 -18.02 -1.58
N PRO A 133 18.35 -18.97 -0.64
CA PRO A 133 17.40 -20.08 -0.61
C PRO A 133 15.99 -19.58 -0.25
N ASN A 134 14.95 -20.16 -0.87
CA ASN A 134 13.58 -19.89 -0.45
C ASN A 134 13.26 -20.64 0.86
N LYS A 135 13.30 -19.93 1.98
CA LYS A 135 13.01 -20.44 3.32
C LYS A 135 11.93 -19.59 3.97
N GLU A 136 10.68 -19.78 3.54
CA GLU A 136 9.50 -19.06 4.05
C GLU A 136 9.73 -17.54 4.13
N VAL A 137 9.81 -16.91 2.96
CA VAL A 137 10.07 -15.49 2.83
C VAL A 137 8.87 -14.70 3.36
N SER A 138 9.01 -14.12 4.55
CA SER A 138 8.06 -13.17 5.10
C SER A 138 8.22 -11.79 4.45
N LYS A 139 7.25 -10.90 4.71
CA LYS A 139 7.34 -9.49 4.31
C LYS A 139 8.56 -8.79 4.90
N GLU A 140 8.86 -9.05 6.16
CA GLU A 140 10.07 -8.56 6.82
C GLU A 140 11.33 -9.04 6.09
N VAL A 141 11.44 -10.33 5.80
CA VAL A 141 12.59 -10.90 5.07
C VAL A 141 12.72 -10.27 3.69
N ALA A 142 11.62 -10.10 2.96
CA ALA A 142 11.61 -9.46 1.65
C ALA A 142 12.08 -7.99 1.73
N LEU A 143 11.57 -7.22 2.69
CA LEU A 143 11.98 -5.81 2.87
C LEU A 143 13.43 -5.69 3.30
N LYS A 144 13.89 -6.49 4.26
CA LYS A 144 15.30 -6.54 4.68
C LYS A 144 16.21 -6.88 3.50
N ALA A 145 15.84 -7.88 2.70
CA ALA A 145 16.59 -8.28 1.51
C ALA A 145 16.66 -7.13 0.49
N LEU A 146 15.51 -6.64 0.03
CA LEU A 146 15.43 -5.59 -1.00
C LEU A 146 16.13 -4.30 -0.55
N SER A 147 16.06 -3.97 0.74
CA SER A 147 16.70 -2.78 1.29
C SER A 147 18.20 -2.73 0.99
N VAL A 148 18.90 -3.87 0.87
CA VAL A 148 20.35 -3.89 0.61
C VAL A 148 20.70 -3.12 -0.67
N SER A 149 19.89 -3.26 -1.73
CA SER A 149 20.10 -2.60 -3.01
C SER A 149 19.47 -1.19 -3.10
N LEU A 150 18.64 -0.78 -2.15
CA LEU A 150 18.05 0.57 -2.17
C LEU A 150 19.09 1.68 -1.96
N ALA A 151 18.86 2.85 -2.55
CA ALA A 151 19.63 4.06 -2.32
C ALA A 151 19.73 4.38 -0.82
N LYS A 152 20.87 4.91 -0.36
CA LYS A 152 21.08 5.27 1.06
C LYS A 152 20.05 6.29 1.59
N SER A 153 19.51 7.12 0.70
CA SER A 153 18.49 8.12 1.02
C SER A 153 17.07 7.55 1.13
N ASN A 154 16.86 6.26 0.80
CA ASN A 154 15.55 5.64 0.82
C ASN A 154 14.86 5.77 2.18
N VAL A 155 13.55 5.96 2.16
CA VAL A 155 12.73 6.23 3.35
C VAL A 155 12.83 5.08 4.36
N ILE A 156 12.72 3.82 3.91
CA ILE A 156 12.78 2.65 4.80
C ILE A 156 14.11 2.63 5.55
N LYS A 157 15.22 2.86 4.86
CA LYS A 157 16.55 2.92 5.49
C LYS A 157 16.68 4.02 6.55
N ARG A 158 16.06 5.17 6.30
CA ARG A 158 16.14 6.32 7.21
C ARG A 158 15.27 6.14 8.46
N LEU A 159 14.11 5.49 8.33
CA LEU A 159 13.15 5.34 9.41
C LEU A 159 13.34 4.05 10.21
N PHE A 160 13.83 2.98 9.58
CA PHE A 160 13.86 1.64 10.16
C PHE A 160 15.27 1.01 10.17
N GLU A 161 16.31 1.82 10.38
CA GLU A 161 17.71 1.35 10.34
C GLU A 161 17.97 0.22 11.35
N ASP A 162 17.44 0.35 12.57
CA ASP A 162 17.66 -0.61 13.65
C ASP A 162 16.87 -1.91 13.43
N GLN A 163 15.64 -1.82 12.92
CA GLN A 163 14.82 -2.94 12.49
C GLN A 163 15.49 -3.72 11.36
N LEU A 164 15.98 -3.02 10.33
CA LEU A 164 16.72 -3.62 9.21
C LEU A 164 18.01 -4.31 9.68
N ALA A 165 18.66 -3.75 10.71
CA ALA A 165 19.85 -4.33 11.34
C ALA A 165 19.55 -5.49 12.29
N GLY A 166 18.29 -5.80 12.56
CA GLY A 166 17.87 -6.85 13.50
C GLY A 166 18.11 -6.49 14.98
N LYS A 167 18.19 -5.19 15.30
CA LYS A 167 18.32 -4.70 16.68
C LYS A 167 16.96 -4.47 17.35
N GLU A 168 15.92 -4.26 16.56
CA GLU A 168 14.54 -4.09 17.00
C GLU A 168 13.61 -4.99 16.17
N ALA A 169 12.45 -5.31 16.73
CA ALA A 169 11.37 -5.99 15.99
C ALA A 169 10.89 -5.10 14.83
N PHE A 170 10.54 -5.71 13.70
CA PHE A 170 10.12 -4.98 12.51
C PHE A 170 8.63 -5.20 12.20
N ASP A 171 7.78 -4.90 13.16
CA ASP A 171 6.33 -5.13 13.06
C ASP A 171 5.68 -4.30 11.93
N GLU A 172 6.22 -3.11 11.64
CA GLU A 172 5.75 -2.24 10.56
C GLU A 172 5.94 -2.84 9.16
N ALA A 173 6.77 -3.88 9.01
CA ALA A 173 6.96 -4.58 7.76
C ALA A 173 5.62 -5.05 7.16
N GLU A 174 4.67 -5.44 8.00
CA GLU A 174 3.32 -5.87 7.56
C GLU A 174 2.51 -4.76 6.89
N HIS A 175 2.80 -3.51 7.21
CA HIS A 175 2.11 -2.32 6.73
C HIS A 175 2.88 -1.57 5.63
N ILE A 176 4.19 -1.79 5.53
CA ILE A 176 5.05 -1.32 4.42
C ILE A 176 4.88 -2.23 3.21
N ALA A 177 5.03 -3.54 3.40
CA ALA A 177 4.80 -4.55 2.37
C ALA A 177 3.32 -4.92 2.36
N TRP A 178 2.54 -4.28 1.50
CA TRP A 178 1.08 -4.47 1.46
C TRP A 178 0.70 -5.90 1.11
N ASP A 179 1.41 -6.51 0.16
CA ASP A 179 1.16 -7.87 -0.29
C ASP A 179 2.46 -8.54 -0.73
N LEU A 180 2.60 -9.83 -0.44
CA LEU A 180 3.74 -10.65 -0.83
C LEU A 180 3.22 -12.01 -1.31
N LYS A 181 3.30 -12.25 -2.62
CA LYS A 181 2.74 -13.45 -3.26
C LYS A 181 3.84 -14.29 -3.89
N PRO A 182 3.94 -15.60 -3.56
CA PRO A 182 4.84 -16.49 -4.29
C PRO A 182 4.33 -16.72 -5.72
N THR A 183 5.25 -16.75 -6.69
CA THR A 183 4.94 -16.99 -8.11
C THR A 183 5.56 -18.27 -8.67
N THR A 184 6.76 -18.60 -8.21
CA THR A 184 7.52 -19.80 -8.63
C THR A 184 8.23 -20.39 -7.41
N GLU A 185 9.10 -21.38 -7.61
CA GLU A 185 9.85 -22.00 -6.51
C GLU A 185 10.68 -21.00 -5.70
N ASN A 186 11.27 -19.98 -6.34
CA ASN A 186 12.05 -18.93 -5.68
C ASN A 186 11.52 -17.51 -5.94
N GLY A 187 10.48 -17.38 -6.77
CA GLY A 187 9.96 -16.09 -7.24
C GLY A 187 8.82 -15.56 -6.39
N TYR A 188 8.81 -14.24 -6.21
CA TYR A 188 7.82 -13.49 -5.44
C TYR A 188 7.42 -12.20 -6.17
N ILE A 189 6.20 -11.76 -5.89
CA ILE A 189 5.70 -10.42 -6.17
C ILE A 189 5.46 -9.71 -4.84
N LEU A 190 6.18 -8.60 -4.63
CA LEU A 190 5.92 -7.67 -3.53
C LEU A 190 5.16 -6.45 -4.08
N ILE A 191 4.11 -6.04 -3.37
CA ILE A 191 3.38 -4.79 -3.63
C ILE A 191 3.60 -3.86 -2.43
N THR A 192 3.98 -2.62 -2.71
CA THR A 192 4.16 -1.55 -1.72
C THR A 192 3.82 -0.19 -2.36
N SER A 193 3.99 0.91 -1.63
CA SER A 193 3.89 2.27 -2.18
C SER A 193 5.18 2.73 -2.81
N GLU A 194 5.08 3.58 -3.82
CA GLU A 194 6.19 4.34 -4.38
C GLU A 194 6.90 5.18 -3.31
N TYR A 195 6.19 5.62 -2.28
CA TYR A 195 6.76 6.33 -1.13
C TYR A 195 7.82 5.49 -0.39
N TRP A 196 7.55 4.20 -0.21
CA TRP A 196 8.46 3.30 0.50
C TRP A 196 9.60 2.82 -0.39
N ILE A 197 9.25 2.39 -1.60
CA ILE A 197 10.20 1.88 -2.59
C ILE A 197 9.75 2.38 -3.95
N SER A 198 10.48 3.33 -4.51
CA SER A 198 10.31 3.77 -5.89
C SER A 198 11.16 2.92 -6.84
N ARG A 199 10.76 2.87 -8.11
CA ARG A 199 11.46 2.10 -9.15
C ARG A 199 12.92 2.48 -9.31
N ASP A 200 13.23 3.77 -9.17
CA ASP A 200 14.55 4.33 -9.48
C ASP A 200 15.53 4.27 -8.29
N GLU A 201 15.13 3.66 -7.17
CA GLU A 201 15.96 3.57 -5.97
C GLU A 201 16.85 2.34 -5.91
N PHE A 202 16.65 1.33 -6.76
CA PHE A 202 17.50 0.14 -6.80
C PHE A 202 18.84 0.43 -7.48
N ILE A 203 19.94 0.15 -6.78
CA ILE A 203 21.32 0.36 -7.26
C ILE A 203 21.77 -0.83 -8.10
N GLU A 204 21.43 -2.05 -7.68
CA GLU A 204 21.79 -3.32 -8.32
C GLU A 204 20.57 -4.23 -8.47
N ALA A 205 20.45 -4.89 -9.61
CA ALA A 205 19.36 -5.84 -9.85
C ALA A 205 19.67 -7.26 -9.33
N GLU A 206 20.94 -7.58 -9.06
CA GLU A 206 21.37 -8.88 -8.54
C GLU A 206 22.40 -8.65 -7.42
N PHE A 207 22.15 -9.20 -6.23
CA PHE A 207 22.98 -8.95 -5.06
C PHE A 207 22.76 -10.00 -3.96
N ASP A 208 23.72 -10.08 -3.04
CA ASP A 208 23.60 -10.90 -1.84
C ASP A 208 23.14 -10.04 -0.65
N ALA A 209 22.13 -10.50 0.08
CA ALA A 209 21.68 -9.90 1.33
C ALA A 209 22.01 -10.79 2.53
N LYS A 210 22.55 -10.17 3.58
CA LYS A 210 22.67 -10.81 4.90
C LYS A 210 21.59 -10.23 5.81
N ILE A 211 20.62 -11.06 6.13
CA ILE A 211 19.52 -10.73 7.04
C ILE A 211 19.91 -11.13 8.46
N ILE A 212 19.58 -10.29 9.43
CA ILE A 212 19.73 -10.56 10.86
C ILE A 212 18.32 -10.50 11.44
N ASP A 213 17.91 -11.60 12.07
CA ASP A 213 16.63 -11.70 12.74
C ASP A 213 16.74 -11.03 14.10
N PHE A 214 15.67 -10.37 14.55
CA PHE A 214 15.65 -9.79 15.89
C PHE A 214 15.51 -10.92 16.92
N GLU A 215 16.41 -10.94 17.90
CA GLU A 215 16.33 -11.84 19.04
C GLU A 215 15.98 -10.98 20.27
N PRO A 216 14.78 -11.13 20.85
CA PRO A 216 14.44 -10.41 22.07
C PRO A 216 15.40 -10.86 23.19
N GLU A 217 15.92 -9.91 23.96
CA GLU A 217 16.65 -10.26 25.18
C GLU A 217 15.72 -11.10 26.07
N GLU A 218 16.10 -12.35 26.36
CA GLU A 218 15.40 -13.14 27.36
C GLU A 218 15.59 -12.41 28.70
N ASP A 219 14.49 -11.87 29.27
CA ASP A 219 14.49 -11.33 30.62
C ASP A 219 14.99 -12.42 31.59
N GLU A 220 16.23 -12.29 32.09
CA GLU A 220 16.79 -13.13 33.17
C GLU A 220 16.12 -12.87 34.53
#